data_AF-A0A8T2RBT3-F1
#
_entry.id   AF-A0A8T2RBT3-F1
#
_cell.length_a   1.000
_cell.length_b   1.000
_cell.length_c   1.000
_cell.angle_alpha   90.00
_cell.angle_beta   90.00
_cell.angle_gamma   90.00
#
_symmetry.space_group_name_H-M   'P 1'
#
loop_
_entity.id
_entity.type
_entity.pdbx_description
1 polymer ?
#
loop_
_entity_poly.entity_id
_entity_poly.type
_entity_poly.pdbx_seq_one_letter_code
_entity_poly.pdbx_strand_id
1 'polypeptide(L)'
;MPSLESLGLSSLSSFVLAFFHQLGIVSVEDFLVRDTYNVVALAENQTDAEQYKQAVADILLFLETKHATLLDGMDILALVHKNLSFHPTGCKSFDEILLGGFRDGTVTELFGPSSSGKTQEDQGLDRKHTALLVVDSISSLVSPVLSSSYMQGHALMMTCGHTLIKIANENNVCVLVTNHMVTGDNRVAKSALGESWKVVANARLLVSREAGSDICCVSLAKHSSMSCNKKAYFRLSRAGMQIS
;
A
#
# COMPACT_ATOMS: atom_id res chain seq x y z
N MET A 1 -16.42 -10.48 -7.03
CA MET A 1 -17.76 -9.86 -7.17
C MET A 1 -18.79 -10.85 -7.73
N PRO A 2 -20.12 -10.56 -7.77
CA PRO A 2 -21.11 -11.47 -8.36
C PRO A 2 -20.82 -11.79 -9.84
N SER A 3 -21.28 -12.97 -10.29
CA SER A 3 -21.22 -13.40 -11.70
C SER A 3 -22.14 -12.54 -12.57
N LEU A 4 -21.82 -12.41 -13.86
CA LEU A 4 -22.70 -11.67 -14.80
C LEU A 4 -24.07 -12.34 -14.94
N GLU A 5 -24.14 -13.66 -14.94
CA GLU A 5 -25.40 -14.42 -15.01
C GLU A 5 -26.33 -14.10 -13.82
N SER A 6 -25.76 -13.90 -12.63
CA SER A 6 -26.52 -13.56 -11.42
C SER A 6 -27.12 -12.16 -11.40
N LEU A 7 -26.85 -11.31 -12.42
CA LEU A 7 -27.44 -9.97 -12.52
C LEU A 7 -28.91 -10.00 -12.98
N GLY A 8 -29.35 -11.10 -13.61
CA GLY A 8 -30.74 -11.27 -14.06
C GLY A 8 -31.17 -10.33 -15.19
N LEU A 9 -30.22 -9.81 -15.97
CA LEU A 9 -30.49 -8.93 -17.11
C LEU A 9 -30.96 -9.75 -18.32
N SER A 10 -32.06 -9.35 -18.95
CA SER A 10 -32.61 -10.06 -20.11
C SER A 10 -31.72 -10.01 -21.35
N SER A 11 -30.82 -9.02 -21.44
CA SER A 11 -29.81 -8.92 -22.49
C SER A 11 -28.62 -9.87 -22.32
N LEU A 12 -28.44 -10.46 -21.12
CA LEU A 12 -27.44 -11.50 -20.87
C LEU A 12 -27.98 -12.89 -21.22
N SER A 13 -28.28 -13.08 -22.51
CA SER A 13 -28.62 -14.40 -23.03
C SER A 13 -27.44 -15.37 -22.89
N SER A 14 -27.72 -16.67 -22.93
CA SER A 14 -26.68 -17.72 -22.91
C SER A 14 -25.65 -17.55 -24.03
N PHE A 15 -26.04 -16.97 -25.16
CA PHE A 15 -25.16 -16.65 -26.27
C PHE A 15 -24.20 -15.48 -25.95
N VAL A 16 -24.72 -14.39 -25.39
CA VAL A 16 -23.92 -13.24 -24.96
C VAL A 16 -22.94 -13.62 -23.85
N LEU A 17 -23.40 -14.41 -22.87
CA LEU A 17 -22.55 -14.92 -21.78
C LEU A 17 -21.42 -15.81 -22.31
N ALA A 18 -21.68 -16.65 -23.32
CA ALA A 18 -20.64 -17.48 -23.93
C ALA A 18 -19.55 -16.65 -24.61
N PHE A 19 -19.93 -15.56 -25.30
CA PHE A 19 -18.99 -14.62 -25.89
C PHE A 19 -18.14 -13.90 -24.81
N PHE A 20 -18.77 -13.41 -23.75
CA PHE A 20 -18.05 -12.81 -22.62
C PHE A 20 -17.10 -13.80 -21.95
N HIS A 21 -17.49 -15.06 -21.78
CA HIS A 21 -16.60 -16.11 -21.28
C HIS A 21 -15.40 -16.35 -22.20
N GLN A 22 -15.55 -16.30 -23.53
CA GLN A 22 -14.41 -16.39 -24.46
C GLN A 22 -13.42 -15.23 -24.28
N LEU A 23 -13.91 -14.06 -23.87
CA LEU A 23 -13.07 -12.90 -23.53
C LEU A 23 -12.54 -12.94 -22.09
N GLY A 24 -12.86 -13.99 -21.33
CA GLY A 24 -12.50 -14.13 -19.91
C GLY A 24 -13.31 -13.22 -18.98
N ILE A 25 -14.49 -12.76 -19.41
CA ILE A 25 -15.40 -11.92 -18.63
C ILE A 25 -16.48 -12.82 -18.04
N VAL A 26 -16.39 -13.10 -16.74
CA VAL A 26 -17.31 -14.02 -16.04
C VAL A 26 -18.04 -13.30 -14.91
N SER A 27 -17.37 -12.33 -14.28
CA SER A 27 -17.89 -11.53 -13.18
C SER A 27 -18.02 -10.04 -13.53
N VAL A 28 -18.73 -9.30 -12.67
CA VAL A 28 -18.80 -7.83 -12.74
C VAL A 28 -17.40 -7.19 -12.66
N GLU A 29 -16.50 -7.78 -11.88
CA GLU A 29 -15.14 -7.27 -11.72
C GLU A 29 -14.33 -7.45 -13.01
N ASP A 30 -14.42 -8.62 -13.65
CA ASP A 30 -13.77 -8.86 -14.95
C ASP A 30 -14.28 -7.89 -16.02
N PHE A 31 -15.59 -7.58 -15.98
CA PHE A 31 -16.21 -6.62 -16.89
C PHE A 31 -15.68 -5.20 -16.66
N LEU A 32 -15.54 -4.75 -15.41
CA LEU A 32 -15.05 -3.42 -15.05
C LEU A 32 -13.56 -3.21 -15.35
N VAL A 33 -12.75 -4.27 -15.26
CA VAL A 33 -11.31 -4.22 -15.57
C VAL A 33 -11.05 -4.22 -17.07
N ARG A 34 -12.02 -4.67 -17.88
CA ARG A 34 -11.93 -4.68 -19.34
C ARG A 34 -12.35 -3.34 -19.95
N ASP A 35 -11.66 -2.95 -21.01
CA ASP A 35 -12.07 -1.82 -21.83
C ASP A 35 -13.32 -2.19 -22.64
N THR A 36 -14.47 -1.66 -22.22
CA THR A 36 -15.79 -1.91 -22.81
C THR A 36 -15.85 -1.49 -24.28
N TYR A 37 -15.03 -0.53 -24.72
CA TYR A 37 -14.91 -0.16 -26.13
C TYR A 37 -14.33 -1.29 -26.97
N ASN A 38 -13.30 -1.97 -26.46
CA ASN A 38 -12.69 -3.10 -27.16
C ASN A 38 -13.62 -4.32 -27.23
N VAL A 39 -14.46 -4.54 -26.21
CA VAL A 39 -15.48 -5.61 -26.22
C VAL A 39 -16.51 -5.35 -27.32
N VAL A 40 -16.97 -4.10 -27.46
CA VAL A 40 -17.90 -3.69 -28.51
C VAL A 40 -17.25 -3.79 -29.89
N ALA A 41 -16.01 -3.32 -30.06
CA ALA A 41 -15.29 -3.41 -31.33
C ALA A 41 -15.06 -4.86 -31.81
N LEU A 42 -14.80 -5.79 -30.88
CA LEU A 42 -14.70 -7.23 -31.21
C LEU A 42 -16.05 -7.82 -31.61
N ALA A 43 -17.15 -7.31 -31.04
CA ALA A 43 -18.51 -7.70 -31.37
C ALA A 43 -19.00 -7.14 -32.72
N GLU A 44 -18.43 -6.04 -33.22
CA GLU A 44 -18.81 -5.46 -34.53
C GLU A 44 -18.50 -6.37 -35.72
N ASN A 45 -17.59 -7.34 -35.55
CA ASN A 45 -17.30 -8.36 -36.55
C ASN A 45 -18.28 -9.55 -36.51
N GLN A 46 -19.30 -9.51 -35.66
CA GLN A 46 -20.33 -10.54 -35.56
C GLN A 46 -21.68 -10.04 -36.05
N THR A 47 -22.52 -10.95 -36.55
CA THR A 47 -23.90 -10.69 -37.00
C THR A 47 -24.79 -10.09 -35.92
N ASP A 48 -24.45 -10.30 -34.66
CA ASP A 48 -25.27 -9.97 -33.49
C ASP A 48 -24.68 -8.80 -32.66
N ALA A 49 -23.88 -7.94 -33.30
CA ALA A 49 -23.21 -6.78 -32.71
C ALA A 49 -24.12 -5.94 -31.78
N GLU A 50 -25.39 -5.74 -32.17
CA GLU A 50 -26.37 -4.98 -31.41
C GLU A 50 -26.75 -5.64 -30.08
N GLN A 51 -26.81 -6.97 -30.01
CA GLN A 51 -27.12 -7.67 -28.75
C GLN A 51 -25.99 -7.51 -27.74
N TYR A 52 -24.73 -7.52 -28.20
CA TYR A 52 -23.57 -7.27 -27.36
C TYR A 52 -23.51 -5.82 -26.87
N LYS A 53 -23.77 -4.85 -27.76
CA LYS A 53 -23.87 -3.43 -27.40
C LYS A 53 -24.96 -3.20 -26.35
N GLN A 54 -26.13 -3.80 -26.54
CA GLN A 54 -27.23 -3.73 -25.57
C GLN A 54 -26.86 -4.35 -24.22
N ALA A 55 -26.21 -5.52 -24.22
CA ALA A 55 -25.78 -6.17 -22.99
C ALA A 55 -24.74 -5.34 -22.22
N VAL A 56 -23.77 -4.73 -22.91
CA VAL A 56 -22.79 -3.80 -22.30
C VAL A 56 -23.52 -2.59 -21.69
N ALA A 57 -24.45 -1.99 -22.42
CA ALA A 57 -25.23 -0.84 -21.95
C ALA A 57 -26.09 -1.19 -20.72
N ASP A 58 -26.76 -2.34 -20.74
CA ASP A 58 -27.61 -2.78 -19.63
C ASP A 58 -26.79 -3.15 -18.38
N ILE A 59 -25.61 -3.76 -18.54
CA ILE A 59 -24.70 -3.99 -17.41
C ILE A 59 -24.25 -2.65 -16.82
N LEU A 60 -23.80 -1.70 -17.65
CA LEU A 60 -23.38 -0.38 -17.17
C LEU A 60 -24.53 0.34 -16.46
N LEU A 61 -25.73 0.33 -17.03
CA LEU A 61 -26.92 0.93 -16.41
C LEU A 61 -27.28 0.23 -15.10
N PHE A 62 -27.24 -1.10 -15.04
CA PHE A 62 -27.47 -1.84 -13.80
C PHE A 62 -26.46 -1.45 -12.72
N LEU A 63 -25.18 -1.36 -13.07
CA LEU A 63 -24.13 -0.93 -12.16
C LEU A 63 -24.34 0.51 -11.73
N GLU A 64 -24.66 1.42 -12.64
CA GLU A 64 -25.01 2.81 -12.31
C GLU A 64 -26.23 2.87 -11.39
N THR A 65 -27.25 2.05 -11.59
CA THR A 65 -28.47 2.05 -10.76
C THR A 65 -28.21 1.46 -9.36
N LYS A 66 -27.31 0.48 -9.25
CA LYS A 66 -26.92 -0.15 -7.98
C LYS A 66 -25.84 0.63 -7.22
N HIS A 67 -24.99 1.35 -7.95
CA HIS A 67 -23.88 2.16 -7.45
C HIS A 67 -24.13 3.66 -7.70
N ALA A 68 -25.40 4.09 -7.79
CA ALA A 68 -25.86 5.46 -8.06
C ALA A 68 -25.46 6.50 -6.99
N THR A 69 -24.51 6.19 -6.12
CA THR A 69 -23.77 7.22 -5.43
C THR A 69 -22.53 7.47 -6.27
N LEU A 70 -22.61 8.51 -7.12
CA LEU A 70 -21.44 9.37 -7.27
C LEU A 70 -21.01 9.71 -5.84
N LEU A 71 -20.04 8.96 -5.33
CA LEU A 71 -19.48 9.25 -4.03
C LEU A 71 -18.76 10.57 -4.23
N ASP A 72 -19.23 11.61 -3.56
CA ASP A 72 -18.47 12.84 -3.52
C ASP A 72 -17.14 12.58 -2.78
N GLY A 73 -16.22 13.54 -2.85
CA GLY A 73 -14.92 13.38 -2.18
C GLY A 73 -15.05 13.05 -0.68
N MET A 74 -16.14 13.45 -0.03
CA MET A 74 -16.39 13.20 1.40
C MET A 74 -16.91 11.80 1.65
N ASP A 75 -17.79 11.28 0.80
CA ASP A 75 -18.29 9.91 0.91
C ASP A 75 -17.19 8.90 0.61
N ILE A 76 -16.34 9.16 -0.40
CA ILE A 76 -15.11 8.38 -0.64
C ILE A 76 -14.21 8.45 0.59
N LEU A 77 -13.98 9.63 1.14
CA LEU A 77 -13.13 9.81 2.31
C LEU A 77 -13.69 9.07 3.53
N ALA A 78 -15.01 9.07 3.75
CA ALA A 78 -15.67 8.37 4.84
C ALA A 78 -15.61 6.85 4.68
N LEU A 79 -15.82 6.33 3.47
CA LEU A 79 -15.67 4.91 3.16
C LEU A 79 -14.23 4.45 3.32
N VAL A 80 -13.27 5.22 2.82
CA VAL A 80 -11.84 4.96 3.01
C VAL A 80 -11.52 4.94 4.50
N HIS A 81 -11.94 5.95 5.29
CA HIS A 81 -11.71 6.00 6.73
C HIS A 81 -12.32 4.82 7.50
N LYS A 82 -13.54 4.39 7.15
CA LYS A 82 -14.19 3.24 7.78
C LYS A 82 -13.47 1.91 7.52
N ASN A 83 -12.79 1.79 6.39
CA ASN A 83 -12.08 0.58 6.00
C ASN A 83 -10.58 0.65 6.30
N LEU A 84 -10.11 1.68 7.02
CA LEU A 84 -8.73 1.72 7.49
C LEU A 84 -8.54 0.76 8.65
N SER A 85 -7.61 -0.17 8.47
CA SER A 85 -7.09 -1.02 9.53
C SER A 85 -5.71 -0.51 9.94
N PHE A 86 -5.47 -0.50 11.26
CA PHE A 86 -4.23 -0.04 11.86
C PHE A 86 -3.69 -1.09 12.82
N HIS A 87 -2.37 -1.22 12.84
CA HIS A 87 -1.59 -2.05 13.75
C HIS A 87 -0.97 -1.18 14.84
N PRO A 88 -1.53 -1.18 16.07
CA PRO A 88 -0.98 -0.41 17.17
C PRO A 88 0.45 -0.83 17.46
N THR A 89 1.30 0.13 17.73
CA THR A 89 2.72 -0.09 18.05
C THR A 89 2.92 -0.56 19.49
N GLY A 90 1.89 -0.44 20.34
CA GLY A 90 1.97 -0.69 21.78
C GLY A 90 2.46 0.52 22.58
N CYS A 91 2.81 1.63 21.92
CA CYS A 91 3.18 2.89 22.56
C CYS A 91 2.17 3.97 22.19
N LYS A 92 1.39 4.44 23.16
CA LYS A 92 0.33 5.44 22.94
C LYS A 92 0.83 6.72 22.26
N SER A 93 1.97 7.26 22.72
CA SER A 93 2.54 8.47 22.13
C SER A 93 2.96 8.26 20.67
N PHE A 94 3.39 7.05 20.31
CA PHE A 94 3.71 6.69 18.93
C PHE A 94 2.44 6.49 18.10
N ASP A 95 1.46 5.77 18.63
CA ASP A 95 0.16 5.56 17.98
C ASP A 95 -0.58 6.88 17.72
N GLU A 96 -0.48 7.87 18.61
CA GLU A 96 -1.03 9.22 18.42
C GLU A 96 -0.42 9.94 17.20
N ILE A 97 0.87 9.73 16.94
CA ILE A 97 1.54 10.31 15.78
C ILE A 97 1.17 9.58 14.49
N LEU A 98 0.85 8.29 14.60
CA LEU A 98 0.42 7.44 13.50
C LEU A 98 -1.12 7.32 13.36
N LEU A 99 -1.89 8.10 14.13
CA LEU A 99 -3.37 8.05 14.16
C LEU A 99 -3.95 6.65 14.44
N GLY A 100 -3.32 5.88 15.31
CA GLY A 100 -3.77 4.56 15.73
C GLY A 100 -2.79 3.42 15.43
N GLY A 101 -1.67 3.70 14.78
CA GLY A 101 -0.59 2.74 14.52
C GLY A 101 -0.23 2.63 13.04
N PHE A 102 0.44 1.55 12.65
CA PHE A 102 0.82 1.36 11.25
C PHE A 102 -0.40 0.96 10.41
N ARG A 103 -0.62 1.69 9.31
CA ARG A 103 -1.80 1.49 8.45
C ARG A 103 -1.61 0.33 7.46
N ASP A 104 -2.64 -0.48 7.29
CA ASP A 104 -2.66 -1.54 6.27
C ASP A 104 -2.77 -0.97 4.85
N GLY A 105 -2.25 -1.72 3.88
CA GLY A 105 -2.15 -1.25 2.50
C GLY A 105 -1.11 -0.15 2.31
N THR A 106 -0.17 0.02 3.25
CA THR A 106 0.86 1.05 3.13
C THR A 106 2.26 0.52 3.38
N VAL A 107 3.24 1.20 2.76
CA VAL A 107 4.66 0.99 3.02
C VAL A 107 5.16 2.10 3.93
N THR A 108 5.62 1.72 5.12
CA THR A 108 6.25 2.63 6.08
C THR A 108 7.75 2.37 6.16
N GLU A 109 8.56 3.42 6.05
CA GLU A 109 10.01 3.34 6.23
C GLU A 109 10.40 3.78 7.65
N LEU A 110 11.17 2.95 8.35
CA LEU A 110 11.82 3.27 9.62
C LEU A 110 13.32 3.45 9.39
N PHE A 111 13.84 4.67 9.54
CA PHE A 111 15.25 4.96 9.28
C PHE A 111 15.90 5.71 10.45
N GLY A 112 17.22 5.57 10.60
CA GLY A 112 17.94 6.17 11.74
C GLY A 112 19.35 5.63 11.93
N PRO A 113 20.15 6.20 12.85
CA PRO A 113 21.52 5.78 13.11
C PRO A 113 21.59 4.32 13.59
N SER A 114 22.74 3.66 13.42
CA SER A 114 22.95 2.33 14.02
C SER A 114 22.68 2.37 15.54
N SER A 115 22.12 1.29 16.08
CA SER A 115 21.76 1.17 17.51
C SER A 115 20.70 2.16 18.01
N SER A 116 19.94 2.80 17.10
CA SER A 116 18.80 3.66 17.46
C SER A 116 17.54 2.89 17.87
N GLY A 117 17.56 1.55 17.80
CA GLY A 117 16.42 0.71 18.18
C GLY A 117 15.43 0.39 17.06
N LYS A 118 15.88 0.39 15.79
CA LYS A 118 15.05 0.01 14.63
C LYS A 118 14.72 -1.48 14.57
N THR A 119 15.62 -2.32 15.09
CA THR A 119 15.49 -3.78 15.11
C THR A 119 15.66 -4.20 16.56
N GLN A 120 14.62 -4.77 17.15
CA GLN A 120 14.66 -5.37 18.49
C GLN A 120 14.38 -6.87 18.33
N GLU A 121 15.21 -7.69 18.97
CA GLU A 121 15.05 -9.15 18.99
C GLU A 121 13.80 -9.47 19.84
N ASP A 122 12.72 -9.80 19.16
CA ASP A 122 11.44 -10.16 19.78
C ASP A 122 11.49 -11.62 20.24
N GLN A 123 11.66 -11.85 21.55
CA GLN A 123 11.69 -13.19 22.14
C GLN A 123 10.33 -13.63 22.71
N GLY A 124 9.21 -12.96 22.38
CA GLY A 124 7.97 -13.17 23.14
C GLY A 124 6.62 -13.03 22.41
N LEU A 125 6.55 -12.81 21.10
CA LEU A 125 5.26 -12.61 20.45
C LEU A 125 4.62 -13.93 19.98
N ASP A 126 3.51 -14.29 20.63
CA ASP A 126 2.60 -15.36 20.20
C ASP A 126 2.10 -15.03 18.78
N ARG A 127 2.49 -15.87 17.80
CA ARG A 127 2.28 -15.67 16.36
C ARG A 127 0.81 -15.90 15.98
N LYS A 128 -0.06 -14.94 16.27
CA LYS A 128 -1.41 -14.92 15.69
C LYS A 128 -1.68 -13.59 15.02
N HIS A 129 -1.89 -13.69 13.70
CA HIS A 129 -2.13 -12.64 12.70
C HIS A 129 -0.88 -11.89 12.21
N THR A 130 -0.20 -12.49 11.23
CA THR A 130 0.94 -11.89 10.52
C THR A 130 0.42 -10.85 9.50
N ALA A 131 0.10 -9.66 9.97
CA ALA A 131 -0.33 -8.54 9.12
C ALA A 131 0.71 -7.39 9.04
N LEU A 132 1.92 -7.65 9.55
CA LEU A 132 3.09 -6.77 9.43
C LEU A 132 4.25 -7.51 8.76
N LEU A 133 4.63 -7.09 7.56
CA LEU A 133 5.83 -7.57 6.86
C LEU A 133 7.02 -6.66 7.19
N VAL A 134 7.97 -7.16 7.98
CA VAL A 134 9.20 -6.43 8.31
C VAL A 134 10.31 -6.83 7.34
N VAL A 135 10.85 -5.86 6.60
CA VAL A 135 11.98 -6.08 5.69
C VAL A 135 13.23 -5.39 6.25
N ASP A 136 14.11 -6.19 6.86
CA ASP A 136 15.40 -5.74 7.42
C ASP A 136 16.58 -6.41 6.69
N SER A 137 17.48 -5.70 6.00
CA SER A 137 17.39 -4.33 5.47
C SER A 137 17.63 -4.40 3.96
N ILE A 138 16.67 -3.91 3.15
CA ILE A 138 16.78 -3.87 1.68
C ILE A 138 18.07 -3.16 1.25
N SER A 139 18.53 -2.18 2.03
CA SER A 139 19.75 -1.42 1.79
C SER A 139 21.00 -2.30 1.70
N SER A 140 21.08 -3.39 2.46
CA SER A 140 22.24 -4.29 2.39
C SER A 140 22.36 -5.00 1.04
N LEU A 141 21.23 -5.32 0.40
CA LEU A 141 21.17 -6.01 -0.88
C LEU A 141 21.37 -5.07 -2.07
N VAL A 142 20.89 -3.83 -1.96
CA VAL A 142 20.87 -2.90 -3.09
C VAL A 142 21.99 -1.84 -3.01
N SER A 143 22.62 -1.62 -1.84
CA SER A 143 23.72 -0.65 -1.66
C SER A 143 24.92 -0.83 -2.60
N PRO A 144 25.31 -2.05 -3.05
CA PRO A 144 26.38 -2.21 -4.05
C PRO A 144 26.02 -1.64 -5.42
N VAL A 145 24.72 -1.55 -5.74
CA VAL A 145 24.19 -1.13 -7.04
C VAL A 145 23.61 0.29 -6.99
N LEU A 146 23.33 0.81 -5.80
CA LEU A 146 22.84 2.18 -5.53
C LEU A 146 23.97 3.20 -5.38
N SER A 147 24.96 3.16 -6.26
CA SER A 147 25.77 4.35 -6.48
C SER A 147 24.97 5.34 -7.33
N SER A 148 25.09 6.64 -7.03
CA SER A 148 24.46 7.73 -7.80
C SER A 148 24.83 7.73 -9.29
N SER A 149 25.80 6.89 -9.69
CA SER A 149 26.26 6.72 -11.06
C SER A 149 25.49 5.66 -11.88
N TYR A 150 24.66 4.80 -11.29
CA TYR A 150 24.03 3.68 -12.02
C TYR A 150 22.50 3.73 -12.01
N MET A 151 21.90 4.09 -13.16
CA MET A 151 20.44 4.07 -13.36
C MET A 151 19.80 2.70 -13.08
N GLN A 152 20.55 1.60 -13.25
CA GLN A 152 20.07 0.23 -13.03
C GLN A 152 19.69 -0.03 -11.56
N GLY A 153 20.45 0.50 -10.60
CA GLY A 153 20.13 0.36 -9.18
C GLY A 153 18.85 1.09 -8.78
N HIS A 154 18.65 2.28 -9.34
CA HIS A 154 17.42 3.05 -9.14
C HIS A 154 16.20 2.35 -9.75
N ALA A 155 16.33 1.78 -10.95
CA ALA A 155 15.25 1.02 -11.58
C ALA A 155 14.85 -0.21 -10.75
N LEU A 156 15.83 -1.00 -10.30
CA LEU A 156 15.57 -2.17 -9.45
C LEU A 156 14.89 -1.77 -8.14
N MET A 157 15.34 -0.70 -7.50
CA MET A 157 14.72 -0.17 -6.28
C MET A 157 13.28 0.25 -6.52
N MET A 158 12.98 0.95 -7.62
CA MET A 158 11.62 1.34 -7.96
C MET A 158 10.75 0.10 -8.20
N THR A 159 11.24 -0.90 -8.94
CA THR A 159 10.52 -2.16 -9.14
C THR A 159 10.26 -2.88 -7.83
N CYS A 160 11.25 -2.97 -6.94
CA CYS A 160 11.08 -3.56 -5.60
C CYS A 160 10.07 -2.77 -4.77
N GLY A 161 10.19 -1.44 -4.74
CA GLY A 161 9.28 -0.55 -4.03
C GLY A 161 7.84 -0.66 -4.51
N HIS A 162 7.62 -0.65 -5.82
CA HIS A 162 6.30 -0.85 -6.43
C HIS A 162 5.73 -2.23 -6.14
N THR A 163 6.57 -3.26 -6.13
CA THR A 163 6.15 -4.62 -5.78
C THR A 163 5.70 -4.69 -4.31
N LEU A 164 6.41 -4.01 -3.40
CA LEU A 164 6.00 -3.93 -1.99
C LEU A 164 4.69 -3.16 -1.81
N ILE A 165 4.50 -2.04 -2.52
CA ILE A 165 3.22 -1.31 -2.53
C ILE A 165 2.09 -2.22 -3.02
N LYS A 166 2.34 -2.95 -4.11
CA LYS A 166 1.37 -3.89 -4.68
C LYS A 166 1.00 -4.97 -3.66
N ILE A 167 1.99 -5.62 -3.04
CA ILE A 167 1.76 -6.65 -2.02
C ILE A 167 0.98 -6.08 -0.83
N ALA A 168 1.35 -4.89 -0.35
CA ALA A 168 0.66 -4.22 0.75
C ALA A 168 -0.83 -4.02 0.42
N ASN A 169 -1.13 -3.49 -0.76
CA ASN A 169 -2.50 -3.21 -1.21
C ASN A 169 -3.32 -4.48 -1.46
N GLU A 170 -2.77 -5.45 -2.20
CA GLU A 170 -3.49 -6.66 -2.60
C GLU A 170 -3.83 -7.57 -1.40
N ASN A 171 -2.94 -7.61 -0.41
CA ASN A 171 -3.12 -8.45 0.76
C ASN A 171 -3.67 -7.69 1.98
N ASN A 172 -3.89 -6.37 1.84
CA ASN A 172 -4.22 -5.46 2.94
C ASN A 172 -3.32 -5.67 4.16
N VAL A 173 -2.02 -5.72 3.94
CA VAL A 173 -1.00 -5.87 4.99
C VAL A 173 -0.18 -4.60 5.13
N CYS A 174 0.31 -4.34 6.33
CA CYS A 174 1.28 -3.28 6.54
C CYS A 174 2.70 -3.78 6.21
N VAL A 175 3.46 -2.99 5.45
CA VAL A 175 4.86 -3.29 5.14
C VAL A 175 5.76 -2.27 5.83
N LEU A 176 6.61 -2.73 6.75
CA LEU A 176 7.60 -1.92 7.45
C LEU A 176 9.00 -2.23 6.91
N VAL A 177 9.67 -1.21 6.37
CA VAL A 177 11.03 -1.34 5.83
C VAL A 177 12.01 -0.62 6.73
N THR A 178 13.04 -1.31 7.22
CA THR A 178 14.10 -0.70 8.02
C THR A 178 15.24 -0.22 7.11
N ASN A 179 15.72 1.00 7.38
CA ASN A 179 16.80 1.61 6.63
C ASN A 179 17.86 2.23 7.54
N HIS A 180 19.09 2.26 7.04
CA HIS A 180 20.22 2.91 7.71
C HIS A 180 20.39 4.35 7.19
N MET A 181 21.07 5.18 7.96
CA MET A 181 21.48 6.52 7.50
C MET A 181 22.94 6.49 7.03
N VAL A 182 23.20 7.21 5.94
CA VAL A 182 24.53 7.43 5.36
C VAL A 182 24.82 8.92 5.33
N THR A 183 26.10 9.26 5.36
CA THR A 183 26.55 10.64 5.22
C THR A 183 26.50 11.05 3.74
N GLY A 184 25.68 12.05 3.41
CA GLY A 184 25.64 12.61 2.06
C GLY A 184 26.83 13.52 1.76
N ASP A 185 26.92 13.97 0.51
CA ASP A 185 28.05 14.74 -0.02
C ASP A 185 28.30 16.05 0.74
N ASN A 186 27.24 16.63 1.34
CA ASN A 186 27.30 17.82 2.17
C ASN A 186 27.52 17.55 3.67
N ARG A 187 27.95 16.33 4.06
CA ARG A 187 28.01 15.85 5.46
C ARG A 187 26.67 15.81 6.20
N VAL A 188 25.57 15.98 5.47
CA VAL A 188 24.20 15.87 6.00
C VAL A 188 23.79 14.39 6.00
N ALA A 189 23.26 13.91 7.12
CA ALA A 189 22.74 12.55 7.20
C ALA A 189 21.53 12.38 6.27
N LYS A 190 21.57 11.35 5.42
CA LYS A 190 20.49 10.97 4.50
C LYS A 190 20.17 9.48 4.64
N SER A 191 18.95 9.07 4.30
CA SER A 191 18.58 7.66 4.23
C SER A 191 19.36 6.93 3.15
N ALA A 192 19.84 5.70 3.41
CA ALA A 192 20.69 4.94 2.50
C ALA A 192 20.00 4.55 1.18
N LEU A 193 18.66 4.47 1.19
CA LEU A 193 17.86 4.14 0.00
C LEU A 193 17.67 5.33 -0.96
N GLY A 194 18.29 6.47 -0.69
CA GLY A 194 18.35 7.59 -1.64
C GLY A 194 17.00 8.27 -1.94
N GLU A 195 16.99 9.09 -3.01
CA GLU A 195 15.83 9.92 -3.36
C GLU A 195 14.67 9.13 -3.96
N SER A 196 14.96 8.14 -4.81
CA SER A 196 13.95 7.30 -5.47
C SER A 196 13.03 6.60 -4.46
N TRP A 197 13.58 6.12 -3.35
CA TRP A 197 12.81 5.48 -2.28
C TRP A 197 11.87 6.43 -1.56
N LYS A 198 12.18 7.72 -1.50
CA LYS A 198 11.32 8.68 -0.80
C LYS A 198 9.92 8.76 -1.41
N VAL A 199 9.78 8.46 -2.70
CA VAL A 199 8.49 8.46 -3.40
C VAL A 199 7.68 7.20 -3.07
N VAL A 200 8.36 6.07 -2.84
CA VAL A 200 7.74 4.76 -2.54
C VAL A 200 7.10 4.74 -1.16
N ALA A 201 7.77 5.26 -0.13
CA ALA A 201 7.26 5.21 1.24
C ALA A 201 6.08 6.17 1.46
N ASN A 202 4.93 5.64 1.92
CA ASN A 202 3.76 6.42 2.32
C ASN A 202 4.07 7.26 3.58
N ALA A 203 4.74 6.63 4.54
CA ALA A 203 5.20 7.24 5.78
C ALA A 203 6.70 6.99 5.97
N ARG A 204 7.41 7.99 6.49
CA ARG A 204 8.84 7.89 6.82
C ARG A 204 9.06 8.36 8.25
N LEU A 205 9.61 7.47 9.07
CA LEU A 205 9.83 7.67 10.49
C LEU A 205 11.32 7.67 10.76
N LEU A 206 11.81 8.77 11.33
CA LEU A 206 13.18 8.89 11.80
C LEU A 206 13.24 8.45 13.26
N VAL A 207 13.98 7.39 13.54
CA VAL A 207 14.31 6.96 14.90
C VAL A 207 15.66 7.52 15.30
N SER A 208 15.72 8.22 16.41
CA SER A 208 16.96 8.61 17.08
C SER A 208 16.97 8.11 18.52
N ARG A 209 18.17 7.91 19.07
CA ARG A 209 18.36 7.58 20.48
C ARG A 209 19.22 8.66 21.10
N GLU A 210 18.83 9.13 22.27
CA GLU A 210 19.59 10.13 23.00
C GLU A 210 20.84 9.49 23.63
N ALA A 211 21.97 10.20 23.59
CA ALA A 211 23.24 9.64 24.03
C ALA A 211 23.23 9.40 25.55
N GLY A 212 23.49 8.16 25.96
CA GLY A 212 23.55 7.79 27.38
C GLY A 212 22.18 7.52 28.03
N SER A 213 21.09 7.50 27.26
CA SER A 213 19.76 7.14 27.77
C SER A 213 19.15 5.95 27.00
N ASP A 214 18.18 5.29 27.62
CA ASP A 214 17.34 4.26 26.98
C ASP A 214 16.11 4.87 26.28
N ILE A 215 16.10 6.21 26.14
CA ILE A 215 15.00 6.94 25.51
C ILE A 215 15.29 7.05 24.02
N CYS A 216 14.38 6.47 23.25
CA CYS A 216 14.29 6.64 21.82
C CYS A 216 13.26 7.72 21.49
N CYS A 217 13.53 8.44 20.42
CA CYS A 217 12.66 9.45 19.85
C CYS A 217 12.32 9.01 18.42
N VAL A 218 11.03 8.95 18.09
CA VAL A 218 10.57 8.82 16.70
C VAL A 218 9.97 10.14 16.24
N SER A 219 10.39 10.59 15.06
CA SER A 219 9.80 11.75 14.40
C SER A 219 9.26 11.41 13.02
N LEU A 220 8.12 12.01 12.68
CA LEU A 220 7.50 11.86 11.36
C LEU A 220 8.20 12.78 10.35
N ALA A 221 9.02 12.18 9.48
CA ALA A 221 9.79 12.89 8.46
C ALA A 221 9.01 13.11 7.16
N LYS A 222 8.10 12.19 6.82
CA LYS A 222 7.16 12.30 5.70
C LYS A 222 5.89 11.53 6.03
N HIS A 223 4.74 12.07 5.65
CA HIS A 223 3.48 11.34 5.60
C HIS A 223 2.63 11.88 4.45
N SER A 224 1.98 11.00 3.68
CA SER A 224 1.13 11.39 2.55
C SER A 224 -0.13 12.18 2.93
N SER A 225 -0.46 12.26 4.21
CA SER A 225 -1.73 12.82 4.69
C SER A 225 -1.65 13.66 5.97
N MET A 226 -0.44 13.92 6.52
CA MET A 226 -0.29 14.56 7.83
C MET A 226 0.82 15.61 7.88
N SER A 227 0.69 16.54 8.82
CA SER A 227 1.77 17.46 9.19
C SER A 227 2.95 16.69 9.81
N CYS A 228 4.13 16.90 9.24
CA CYS A 228 5.38 16.31 9.70
C CYS A 228 5.96 17.10 10.89
N ASN A 229 7.00 16.57 11.56
CA ASN A 229 7.66 17.13 12.77
C ASN A 229 7.00 16.82 14.13
N LYS A 230 5.97 15.97 14.19
CA LYS A 230 5.55 15.40 15.48
C LYS A 230 6.63 14.43 15.98
N LYS A 231 6.87 14.42 17.30
CA LYS A 231 7.86 13.56 17.96
C LYS A 231 7.20 12.76 19.08
N ALA A 232 7.48 11.47 19.12
CA ALA A 232 7.11 10.57 20.21
C ALA A 232 8.37 10.10 20.90
N TYR A 233 8.29 9.92 22.21
CA TYR A 233 9.36 9.39 23.02
C TYR A 233 8.90 8.08 23.64
N PHE A 234 9.78 7.08 23.60
CA PHE A 234 9.54 5.77 24.19
C PHE A 234 10.85 5.21 24.72
N ARG A 235 10.74 4.31 25.70
CA ARG A 235 11.86 3.56 26.24
C ARG A 235 11.87 2.16 25.62
N LEU A 236 13.03 1.73 25.16
CA LEU A 236 13.22 0.34 24.75
C LEU A 236 13.64 -0.49 25.96
N SER A 237 12.82 -1.47 26.29
CA SER A 237 13.07 -2.43 27.37
C SER A 237 13.22 -3.84 26.78
N ARG A 238 13.76 -4.80 27.56
CA ARG A 238 13.81 -6.22 27.15
C ARG A 238 12.41 -6.81 26.90
N ALA A 239 11.35 -6.22 27.45
CA ALA A 239 9.97 -6.62 27.25
C ALA A 239 9.29 -5.93 26.06
N GLY A 240 10.05 -5.17 25.25
CA GLY A 240 9.53 -4.38 24.13
C GLY A 240 9.47 -2.88 24.42
N MET A 241 8.74 -2.17 23.57
CA MET A 241 8.59 -0.72 23.64
C MET A 241 7.66 -0.31 24.79
N GLN A 242 8.12 0.63 25.63
CA GLN A 242 7.35 1.18 26.75
C GLN A 242 7.23 2.70 26.63
N ILE A 243 6.13 3.25 27.14
CA ILE A 243 5.92 4.70 27.20
C ILE A 243 6.96 5.30 28.15
N SER A 244 7.61 6.40 27.75
CA SER A 244 8.56 7.15 28.58
C SER A 244 7.87 8.09 29.55
#